data_AF-A0A3R9S711-F1
#
_entry.id   AF-A0A3R9S711-F1
#
_cell.length_a   1.000
_cell.length_b   1.000
_cell.length_c   1.000
_cell.angle_alpha   90.00
_cell.angle_beta   90.00
_cell.angle_gamma   90.00
#
_symmetry.space_group_name_H-M   'P 1'
#
loop_
_entity.id
_entity.type
_entity.pdbx_description
1 polymer ?
#
loop_
_entity_poly.entity_id
_entity_poly.type
_entity_poly.pdbx_seq_one_letter_code
_entity_poly.pdbx_strand_id
1 'polypeptide(L)'
;MPVVVKKRLLDLLQDNQQNYYELFVFFLDPDVSSFEKEKKARDFLVKEINKLEMKEIDFPSDINLIKAWCENDNKKNCQEFQAYLNRRQSGQDREYFKNVAQAFEFLIKVSPTKKVDGAWLYSSVHYWNDPIFHELIITYLEELGLGEPKANHVCIYDDLLRSLGLDSFDLLLEDEYYHQAVVQLALGYAPPEFIPEIVGFNLGYEQLPLHLLISNYELAELGIDSKYFNLHITIDNIDNGHAYKAIKVIEDIYNKYRDKE
;
A
#
# COMPACT_ATOMS: atom_id res chain seq x y z
N MET A 1 16.43 27.54 0.54
CA MET A 1 15.87 26.35 1.19
C MET A 1 14.35 26.37 0.98
N PRO A 2 13.76 25.32 0.38
CA PRO A 2 12.32 25.25 0.17
C PRO A 2 11.53 25.41 1.48
N VAL A 3 10.32 25.98 1.41
CA VAL A 3 9.46 26.23 2.59
C VAL A 3 9.19 24.95 3.38
N VAL A 4 8.99 23.84 2.67
CA VAL A 4 8.77 22.50 3.24
C VAL A 4 9.99 22.02 4.04
N VAL A 5 11.20 22.15 3.49
CA VAL A 5 12.44 21.80 4.19
C VAL A 5 12.61 22.63 5.46
N LYS A 6 12.23 23.92 5.41
CA LYS A 6 12.24 24.79 6.60
C LYS A 6 11.21 24.34 7.65
N LYS A 7 10.00 23.94 7.22
CA LYS A 7 8.96 23.41 8.12
C LYS A 7 9.44 22.14 8.81
N ARG A 8 9.94 21.14 8.06
CA ARG A 8 10.52 19.90 8.61
C ARG A 8 11.62 20.17 9.64
N LEU A 9 12.53 21.11 9.34
CA LEU A 9 13.61 21.52 10.28
C LEU A 9 13.09 22.23 11.54
N LEU A 10 11.95 22.91 11.47
CA LEU A 10 11.34 23.54 12.64
C LEU A 10 10.58 22.51 13.49
N ASP A 11 9.90 21.56 12.86
CA ASP A 11 9.20 20.46 13.54
C ASP A 11 10.21 19.58 14.31
N LEU A 12 11.38 19.33 13.71
CA LEU A 12 12.56 18.71 14.33
C LEU A 12 12.98 19.37 15.65
N LEU A 13 12.88 20.70 15.74
CA LEU A 13 13.30 21.47 16.91
C LEU A 13 12.24 21.52 18.00
N GLN A 14 11.00 21.09 17.71
CA GLN A 14 9.87 21.27 18.61
C GLN A 14 9.47 20.01 19.38
N ASP A 15 10.05 18.84 19.09
CA ASP A 15 9.90 17.55 19.83
C ASP A 15 8.44 17.12 20.12
N ASN A 16 7.47 17.70 19.38
CA ASN A 16 6.04 17.61 19.71
C ASN A 16 5.15 17.11 18.56
N GLN A 17 5.72 16.72 17.42
CA GLN A 17 4.96 16.12 16.32
C GLN A 17 5.66 14.87 15.78
N GLN A 18 4.86 13.87 15.46
CA GLN A 18 5.30 12.65 14.81
C GLN A 18 5.67 12.99 13.36
N ASN A 19 6.98 12.98 13.06
CA ASN A 19 7.53 13.29 11.74
C ASN A 19 7.63 12.01 10.91
N TYR A 20 6.73 11.83 9.94
CA TYR A 20 6.66 10.64 9.11
C TYR A 20 7.85 10.52 8.16
N TYR A 21 8.39 11.64 7.66
CA TYR A 21 9.58 11.62 6.83
C TYR A 21 10.79 11.02 7.55
N GLU A 22 11.01 11.39 8.82
CA GLU A 22 12.10 10.81 9.63
C GLU A 22 11.90 9.34 9.90
N LEU A 23 10.66 8.92 10.19
CA LEU A 23 10.35 7.50 10.37
C LEU A 23 10.59 6.72 9.09
N PHE A 24 10.20 7.28 7.94
CA PHE A 24 10.44 6.69 6.64
C PHE A 24 11.95 6.49 6.39
N VAL A 25 12.77 7.53 6.64
CA VAL A 25 14.22 7.42 6.54
C VAL A 25 14.79 6.41 7.54
N PHE A 26 14.33 6.43 8.80
CA PHE A 26 14.75 5.51 9.85
C PHE A 26 14.51 4.03 9.49
N PHE A 27 13.34 3.70 8.94
CA PHE A 27 13.02 2.33 8.55
C PHE A 27 13.80 1.86 7.32
N LEU A 28 14.13 2.78 6.40
CA LEU A 28 14.92 2.47 5.20
C LEU A 28 16.43 2.43 5.45
N ASP A 29 16.92 2.96 6.58
CA ASP A 29 18.33 2.98 6.91
C ASP A 29 18.87 1.56 7.17
N PRO A 30 19.83 1.04 6.37
CA PRO A 30 20.39 -0.30 6.56
C PRO A 30 21.30 -0.41 7.79
N ASP A 31 21.80 0.71 8.33
CA ASP A 31 22.67 0.73 9.51
C ASP A 31 21.87 0.61 10.82
N VAL A 32 20.56 0.87 10.77
CA VAL A 32 19.66 0.66 11.91
C VAL A 32 19.33 -0.83 12.02
N SER A 33 19.65 -1.43 13.17
CA SER A 33 19.38 -2.86 13.43
C SER A 33 17.89 -3.20 13.39
N SER A 34 17.55 -4.44 13.01
CA SER A 34 16.17 -4.95 13.03
C SER A 34 15.51 -4.80 14.40
N PHE A 35 16.24 -5.02 15.50
CA PHE A 35 15.72 -4.87 16.85
C PHE A 35 15.22 -3.44 17.14
N GLU A 36 15.97 -2.42 16.71
CA GLU A 36 15.53 -1.02 16.87
C GLU A 36 14.34 -0.70 15.96
N LYS A 37 14.29 -1.27 14.75
CA LYS A 37 13.15 -1.14 13.84
C LYS A 37 11.88 -1.79 14.41
N GLU A 38 11.98 -2.99 14.96
CA GLU A 38 10.87 -3.70 15.61
C GLU A 38 10.30 -2.93 16.80
N LYS A 39 11.19 -2.39 17.66
CA LYS A 39 10.78 -1.55 18.79
C LYS A 39 10.04 -0.29 18.30
N LYS A 40 10.59 0.38 17.28
CA LYS A 40 9.99 1.59 16.71
C LYS A 40 8.65 1.29 16.03
N ALA A 41 8.57 0.18 15.30
CA ALA A 41 7.36 -0.30 14.63
C ALA A 41 6.23 -0.54 15.63
N ARG A 42 6.48 -1.30 16.70
CA ARG A 42 5.48 -1.52 17.76
C ARG A 42 4.97 -0.20 18.32
N ASP A 43 5.87 0.68 18.76
CA ASP A 43 5.49 1.94 19.40
C ASP A 43 4.73 2.86 18.43
N PHE A 44 5.06 2.83 17.14
CA PHE A 44 4.36 3.55 16.07
C PHE A 44 2.95 2.98 15.83
N LEU A 45 2.84 1.67 15.59
CA LEU A 45 1.58 1.00 15.25
C LEU A 45 0.56 1.12 16.39
N VAL A 46 0.97 0.96 17.65
CA VAL A 46 0.08 1.19 18.81
C VAL A 46 -0.51 2.60 18.78
N LYS A 47 0.30 3.62 18.45
CA LYS A 47 -0.19 5.00 18.36
C LYS A 47 -1.16 5.18 17.20
N GLU A 48 -0.88 4.63 16.03
CA GLU A 48 -1.78 4.74 14.88
C GLU A 48 -3.11 4.04 15.11
N ILE A 49 -3.09 2.82 15.66
CA ILE A 49 -4.31 2.08 15.99
C ILE A 49 -5.16 2.85 17.01
N ASN A 50 -4.55 3.45 18.03
CA ASN A 50 -5.27 4.25 19.03
C ASN A 50 -5.92 5.53 18.45
N LYS A 51 -5.51 6.01 17.27
CA LYS A 51 -6.15 7.14 16.59
C LYS A 51 -7.38 6.72 15.77
N LEU A 52 -7.56 5.43 15.49
CA LEU A 52 -8.66 4.96 14.66
C LEU A 52 -9.98 5.08 15.42
N GLU A 53 -10.93 5.84 14.87
CA GLU A 53 -12.30 5.86 15.38
C GLU A 53 -13.08 4.66 14.80
N MET A 54 -13.22 3.59 15.57
CA MET A 54 -13.99 2.38 15.17
C MET A 54 -15.52 2.61 15.27
N LYS A 55 -16.05 3.64 14.61
CA LYS A 55 -17.47 4.04 14.77
C LYS A 55 -18.45 3.28 13.87
N GLU A 56 -17.98 2.61 12.84
CA GLU A 56 -18.71 1.60 12.05
C GLU A 56 -17.69 0.93 11.11
N ILE A 57 -17.51 -0.38 11.22
CA ILE A 57 -16.60 -1.13 10.34
C ILE A 57 -17.47 -1.96 9.41
N ASP A 58 -17.42 -1.65 8.12
CA ASP A 58 -17.99 -2.49 7.05
C ASP A 58 -17.10 -3.72 6.86
N PHE A 59 -17.26 -4.70 7.75
CA PHE A 59 -16.59 -5.98 7.70
C PHE A 59 -17.58 -7.07 8.12
N PRO A 60 -17.60 -8.23 7.45
CA PRO A 60 -18.58 -9.28 7.75
C PRO A 60 -18.38 -9.83 9.16
N SER A 61 -19.49 -10.05 9.88
CA SER A 61 -19.49 -10.61 11.23
C SER A 61 -19.26 -12.12 11.27
N ASP A 62 -19.37 -12.81 10.14
CA ASP A 62 -19.06 -14.23 9.96
C ASP A 62 -17.94 -14.35 8.92
N ILE A 63 -16.83 -14.98 9.30
CA ILE A 63 -15.68 -15.17 8.43
C ILE A 63 -16.04 -15.90 7.13
N ASN A 64 -17.04 -16.78 7.15
CA ASN A 64 -17.45 -17.53 5.97
C ASN A 64 -18.05 -16.63 4.88
N LEU A 65 -18.36 -15.37 5.21
CA LEU A 65 -18.86 -14.37 4.28
C LEU A 65 -17.75 -13.51 3.68
N ILE A 66 -16.49 -13.64 4.13
CA ILE A 66 -15.39 -12.74 3.71
C ILE A 66 -15.17 -12.77 2.20
N LYS A 67 -15.21 -13.96 1.60
CA LYS A 67 -15.06 -14.13 0.15
C LYS A 67 -16.18 -13.40 -0.60
N ALA A 68 -17.44 -13.64 -0.21
CA ALA A 68 -18.59 -13.01 -0.84
C ALA A 68 -18.58 -11.49 -0.64
N TRP A 69 -18.09 -11.01 0.50
CA TRP A 69 -17.92 -9.58 0.78
C TRP A 69 -16.90 -8.95 -0.17
N CYS A 70 -15.71 -9.54 -0.34
CA CYS A 70 -14.71 -9.08 -1.32
C CYS A 70 -15.22 -9.15 -2.77
N GLU A 71 -15.93 -10.23 -3.14
CA GLU A 71 -16.52 -10.38 -4.48
C GLU A 71 -17.57 -9.31 -4.78
N ASN A 72 -18.36 -8.93 -3.79
CA ASN A 72 -19.34 -7.86 -3.93
C ASN A 72 -18.67 -6.49 -4.10
N ASP A 73 -17.63 -6.18 -3.34
CA ASP A 73 -16.88 -4.92 -3.50
C ASP A 73 -16.17 -4.87 -4.86
N ASN A 74 -15.50 -5.95 -5.26
CA ASN A 74 -14.87 -6.07 -6.58
C ASN A 74 -15.89 -5.84 -7.72
N LYS A 75 -17.06 -6.48 -7.64
CA LYS A 75 -18.14 -6.32 -8.61
C LYS A 75 -18.64 -4.87 -8.66
N LYS A 76 -18.81 -4.23 -7.51
CA LYS A 76 -19.21 -2.82 -7.42
C LYS A 76 -18.17 -1.92 -8.08
N ASN A 77 -16.89 -2.07 -7.76
CA ASN A 77 -15.80 -1.31 -8.36
C ASN A 77 -15.75 -1.51 -9.89
N CYS A 78 -15.96 -2.73 -10.38
CA CYS A 78 -16.02 -3.01 -11.81
C CYS A 78 -17.23 -2.34 -12.49
N GLN A 79 -18.40 -2.34 -11.84
CA GLN A 79 -19.60 -1.65 -12.36
C GLN A 79 -19.41 -0.14 -12.41
N GLU A 80 -18.84 0.45 -11.36
CA GLU A 80 -18.53 1.88 -11.30
C GLU A 80 -17.48 2.27 -12.35
N PHE A 81 -16.47 1.44 -12.56
CA PHE A 81 -15.48 1.64 -13.62
C PHE A 81 -16.11 1.53 -15.02
N GLN A 82 -16.99 0.56 -15.26
CA GLN A 82 -17.70 0.46 -16.53
C GLN A 82 -18.60 1.68 -16.78
N ALA A 83 -19.25 2.19 -15.74
CA ALA A 83 -20.03 3.43 -15.84
C ALA A 83 -19.12 4.64 -16.14
N TYR A 84 -17.93 4.71 -15.54
CA TYR A 84 -16.90 5.69 -15.87
C TYR A 84 -16.50 5.59 -17.35
N LEU A 85 -16.17 4.41 -17.87
CA LEU A 85 -15.82 4.22 -19.28
C LEU A 85 -16.93 4.68 -20.24
N ASN A 86 -18.19 4.39 -19.92
CA ASN A 86 -19.33 4.84 -20.72
C ASN A 86 -19.43 6.38 -20.75
N ARG A 87 -19.16 7.05 -19.63
CA ARG A 87 -19.11 8.52 -19.54
C ARG A 87 -17.96 9.08 -20.38
N ARG A 88 -16.77 8.48 -20.32
CA ARG A 88 -15.61 8.84 -21.15
C ARG A 88 -15.90 8.70 -22.64
N GLN A 89 -16.51 7.58 -23.06
CA GLN A 89 -16.90 7.35 -24.46
C GLN A 89 -17.97 8.34 -24.95
N SER A 90 -18.79 8.87 -24.04
CA SER A 90 -19.80 9.90 -24.34
C SER A 90 -19.24 11.33 -24.37
N GLY A 91 -17.92 11.51 -24.22
CA GLY A 91 -17.25 12.80 -24.31
C GLY A 91 -17.22 13.60 -23.01
N GLN A 92 -17.48 12.99 -21.84
CA GLN A 92 -17.23 13.66 -20.56
C GLN A 92 -15.73 13.89 -20.33
N ASP A 93 -15.37 14.68 -19.31
CA ASP A 93 -13.99 14.98 -18.92
C ASP A 93 -13.39 13.92 -17.97
N ARG A 94 -12.05 13.93 -17.82
CA ARG A 94 -11.32 13.06 -16.89
C ARG A 94 -11.69 13.43 -15.46
N GLU A 95 -11.78 12.44 -14.58
CA GLU A 95 -12.17 12.65 -13.18
C GLU A 95 -10.97 12.98 -12.29
N TYR A 96 -9.79 12.38 -12.53
CA TYR A 96 -8.61 12.57 -11.66
C TYR A 96 -7.59 13.53 -12.25
N PHE A 97 -7.23 13.37 -13.53
CA PHE A 97 -6.13 14.13 -14.13
C PHE A 97 -6.63 15.01 -15.27
N LYS A 98 -6.90 16.30 -15.02
CA LYS A 98 -7.30 17.22 -16.08
C LYS A 98 -6.19 17.44 -17.10
N ASN A 99 -4.93 17.37 -16.67
CA ASN A 99 -3.74 17.56 -17.50
C ASN A 99 -2.52 16.78 -16.96
N VAL A 100 -1.44 16.76 -17.74
CA VAL A 100 -0.17 16.08 -17.40
C VAL A 100 0.42 16.56 -16.07
N ALA A 101 0.33 17.87 -15.77
CA ALA A 101 0.90 18.40 -14.53
C ALA A 101 0.18 17.85 -13.28
N GLN A 102 -1.14 17.67 -13.34
CA GLN A 102 -1.90 17.04 -12.26
C GLN A 102 -1.56 15.55 -12.10
N ALA A 103 -1.34 14.84 -13.21
CA ALA A 103 -0.87 13.46 -13.16
C ALA A 103 0.53 13.36 -12.53
N PHE A 104 1.45 14.27 -12.88
CA PHE A 104 2.79 14.31 -12.27
C PHE A 104 2.74 14.64 -10.78
N GLU A 105 1.92 15.61 -10.39
CA GLU A 105 1.70 15.94 -8.98
C GLU A 105 1.19 14.72 -8.20
N PHE A 106 0.25 13.97 -8.77
CA PHE A 106 -0.23 12.72 -8.19
C PHE A 106 0.89 11.68 -8.03
N LEU A 107 1.65 11.41 -9.10
CA LEU A 107 2.76 10.45 -9.06
C LEU A 107 3.80 10.83 -7.99
N ILE A 108 4.18 12.11 -7.91
CA ILE A 108 5.10 12.54 -6.85
C ILE A 108 4.49 12.31 -5.47
N LYS A 109 3.22 12.67 -5.25
CA LYS A 109 2.56 12.57 -3.93
C LYS A 109 2.38 11.16 -3.42
N VAL A 110 2.16 10.18 -4.29
CA VAL A 110 2.03 8.77 -3.88
C VAL A 110 3.36 8.02 -3.86
N SER A 111 4.45 8.66 -4.31
CA SER A 111 5.75 8.03 -4.44
C SER A 111 6.30 7.42 -3.15
N PRO A 112 6.17 8.01 -1.94
CA PRO A 112 6.74 7.37 -0.75
C PRO A 112 6.10 6.00 -0.51
N THR A 113 4.78 5.91 -0.67
CA THR A 113 4.02 4.66 -0.54
C THR A 113 4.40 3.66 -1.62
N LYS A 114 4.54 4.09 -2.87
CA LYS A 114 4.86 3.19 -3.99
C LYS A 114 6.30 2.70 -3.98
N LYS A 115 7.21 3.41 -3.31
CA LYS A 115 8.60 3.01 -3.12
C LYS A 115 8.82 1.98 -2.01
N VAL A 116 7.76 1.61 -1.29
CA VAL A 116 7.82 0.59 -0.22
C VAL A 116 6.78 -0.51 -0.43
N ASP A 117 6.33 -0.68 -1.67
CA ASP A 117 5.34 -1.69 -2.05
C ASP A 117 5.79 -3.10 -1.64
N GLY A 118 4.87 -3.87 -1.09
CA GLY A 118 5.10 -5.18 -0.47
C GLY A 118 5.78 -5.16 0.90
N ALA A 119 6.32 -4.02 1.39
CA ALA A 119 7.13 -4.00 2.61
C ALA A 119 6.37 -4.47 3.86
N TRP A 120 5.04 -4.29 3.91
CA TRP A 120 4.21 -4.72 5.05
C TRP A 120 4.25 -6.23 5.29
N LEU A 121 4.63 -7.02 4.29
CA LEU A 121 4.71 -8.47 4.38
C LEU A 121 6.05 -8.99 4.88
N TYR A 122 7.07 -8.13 4.99
CA TYR A 122 8.43 -8.57 5.34
C TYR A 122 8.46 -9.38 6.65
N SER A 123 7.73 -8.96 7.69
CA SER A 123 7.65 -9.65 8.98
C SER A 123 7.14 -11.10 8.85
N SER A 124 6.37 -11.41 7.80
CA SER A 124 5.83 -12.75 7.54
C SER A 124 6.93 -13.77 7.23
N VAL A 125 8.09 -13.34 6.71
CA VAL A 125 9.20 -14.25 6.35
C VAL A 125 9.80 -14.95 7.57
N HIS A 126 9.63 -14.40 8.77
CA HIS A 126 10.06 -15.04 10.01
C HIS A 126 9.27 -16.32 10.33
N TYR A 127 8.12 -16.52 9.69
CA TYR A 127 7.23 -17.67 9.89
C TYR A 127 7.25 -18.66 8.72
N TRP A 128 8.30 -18.65 7.89
CA TRP A 128 8.43 -19.50 6.70
C TRP A 128 8.19 -21.00 6.93
N ASN A 129 8.46 -21.50 8.14
CA ASN A 129 8.29 -22.92 8.49
C ASN A 129 6.83 -23.30 8.79
N ASP A 130 5.92 -22.34 8.89
CA ASP A 130 4.50 -22.58 9.12
C ASP A 130 3.71 -22.33 7.81
N PRO A 131 3.12 -23.38 7.20
CA PRO A 131 2.42 -23.29 5.92
C PRO A 131 1.31 -22.24 5.85
N ILE A 132 0.77 -21.83 7.00
CA ILE A 132 -0.28 -20.82 7.06
C ILE A 132 0.16 -19.43 6.55
N PHE A 133 1.46 -19.12 6.64
CA PHE A 133 2.02 -17.85 6.16
C PHE A 133 2.57 -17.94 4.74
N HIS A 134 2.52 -19.11 4.09
CA HIS A 134 3.14 -19.30 2.78
C HIS A 134 2.55 -18.38 1.72
N GLU A 135 1.23 -18.19 1.69
CA GLU A 135 0.60 -17.30 0.70
C GLU A 135 1.02 -15.83 0.91
N LEU A 136 1.16 -15.34 2.15
CA LEU A 136 1.71 -14.00 2.44
C LEU A 136 3.16 -13.87 1.97
N ILE A 137 3.98 -14.88 2.21
CA ILE A 137 5.39 -14.88 1.79
C ILE A 137 5.49 -14.95 0.27
N ILE A 138 4.64 -15.73 -0.40
CA ILE A 138 4.60 -15.80 -1.87
C ILE A 138 4.21 -14.43 -2.44
N THR A 139 3.15 -13.80 -1.92
CA THR A 139 2.79 -12.43 -2.32
C THR A 139 3.98 -11.49 -2.14
N TYR A 140 4.65 -11.49 -0.98
CA TYR A 140 5.85 -10.68 -0.75
C TYR A 140 6.95 -10.92 -1.81
N LEU A 141 7.21 -12.16 -2.17
CA LEU A 141 8.22 -12.48 -3.19
C LEU A 141 7.78 -12.02 -4.58
N GLU A 142 6.48 -12.07 -4.89
CA GLU A 142 5.91 -11.55 -6.14
C GLU A 142 6.04 -10.02 -6.22
N GLU A 143 5.76 -9.30 -5.13
CA GLU A 143 6.00 -7.84 -5.00
C GLU A 143 7.47 -7.47 -5.27
N LEU A 144 8.38 -8.30 -4.76
CA LEU A 144 9.81 -8.15 -4.99
C LEU A 144 10.25 -8.53 -6.42
N GLY A 145 9.33 -8.96 -7.28
CA GLY A 145 9.61 -9.37 -8.65
C GLY A 145 10.27 -10.75 -8.76
N LEU A 146 10.15 -11.61 -7.74
CA LEU A 146 10.76 -12.94 -7.67
C LEU A 146 12.28 -12.92 -7.91
N GLY A 147 12.94 -11.82 -7.55
CA GLY A 147 14.38 -11.61 -7.76
C GLY A 147 14.75 -10.96 -9.10
N GLU A 148 13.78 -10.64 -9.96
CA GLU A 148 13.99 -9.94 -11.23
C GLU A 148 13.69 -8.44 -11.10
N PRO A 149 14.69 -7.53 -11.20
CA PRO A 149 14.47 -6.09 -11.02
C PRO A 149 13.44 -5.48 -11.97
N LYS A 150 13.28 -6.03 -13.18
CA LYS A 150 12.28 -5.55 -14.16
C LYS A 150 10.83 -5.92 -13.81
N ALA A 151 10.66 -6.86 -12.88
CA ALA A 151 9.38 -7.30 -12.33
C ALA A 151 9.15 -6.76 -10.91
N ASN A 152 10.17 -6.22 -10.24
CA ASN A 152 10.05 -5.64 -8.91
C ASN A 152 9.19 -4.36 -8.95
N HIS A 153 8.15 -4.30 -8.11
CA HIS A 153 7.14 -3.23 -8.17
C HIS A 153 7.74 -1.85 -7.90
N VAL A 154 8.59 -1.76 -6.87
CA VAL A 154 9.32 -0.53 -6.52
C VAL A 154 10.22 -0.08 -7.67
N CYS A 155 10.96 -1.00 -8.31
CA CYS A 155 11.81 -0.67 -9.45
C CYS A 155 11.00 -0.16 -10.64
N ILE A 156 9.85 -0.78 -10.96
CA ILE A 156 8.96 -0.33 -12.04
C ILE A 156 8.46 1.09 -11.77
N TYR A 157 8.08 1.39 -10.52
CA TYR A 157 7.62 2.73 -10.15
C TYR A 157 8.74 3.78 -10.19
N ASP A 158 9.92 3.42 -9.70
CA ASP A 158 11.11 4.27 -9.77
C ASP A 158 11.49 4.60 -11.22
N ASP A 159 11.44 3.61 -12.11
CA ASP A 159 11.72 3.80 -13.53
C ASP A 159 10.69 4.71 -14.20
N LEU A 160 9.41 4.63 -13.82
CA LEU A 160 8.39 5.58 -14.23
C LEU A 160 8.77 7.01 -13.82
N LEU A 161 9.09 7.24 -12.54
CA LEU A 161 9.45 8.58 -12.06
C LEU A 161 10.70 9.12 -12.77
N ARG A 162 11.75 8.30 -12.94
CA ARG A 162 12.97 8.68 -13.66
C ARG A 162 12.69 9.03 -15.11
N SER A 163 11.87 8.25 -15.81
CA SER A 163 11.51 8.50 -17.21
C SER A 163 10.81 9.85 -17.42
N LEU A 164 10.11 10.33 -16.39
CA LEU A 164 9.40 11.61 -16.38
C LEU A 164 10.21 12.76 -15.75
N GLY A 165 11.41 12.48 -15.22
CA GLY A 165 12.24 13.45 -14.50
C GLY A 165 11.68 13.88 -13.14
N LEU A 166 10.91 13.01 -12.47
CA LEU A 166 10.21 13.28 -11.22
C LEU A 166 10.89 12.69 -9.97
N ASP A 167 11.97 11.95 -10.13
CA ASP A 167 12.63 11.12 -9.11
C ASP A 167 13.26 11.88 -7.92
N SER A 168 13.43 13.20 -8.05
CA SER A 168 13.99 14.06 -6.99
C SER A 168 12.96 14.85 -6.19
N PHE A 169 11.68 14.81 -6.58
CA PHE A 169 10.65 15.68 -6.00
C PHE A 169 10.11 15.20 -4.65
N ASP A 170 10.34 13.94 -4.28
CA ASP A 170 9.85 13.38 -3.02
C ASP A 170 10.35 14.19 -1.82
N LEU A 171 11.59 14.72 -1.88
CA LEU A 171 12.17 15.57 -0.84
C LEU A 171 11.41 16.88 -0.59
N LEU A 172 10.50 17.25 -1.50
CA LEU A 172 9.70 18.48 -1.43
C LEU A 172 8.28 18.23 -0.92
N LEU A 173 7.91 16.99 -0.61
CA LEU A 173 6.58 16.62 -0.12
C LEU A 173 6.31 17.13 1.29
N GLU A 174 5.06 17.44 1.60
CA GLU A 174 4.64 17.63 2.99
C GLU A 174 4.72 16.30 3.76
N ASP A 175 4.83 16.37 5.09
CA ASP A 175 5.14 15.20 5.93
C ASP A 175 4.04 14.12 5.85
N GLU A 176 2.79 14.54 5.69
CA GLU A 176 1.61 13.67 5.65
C GLU A 176 1.65 12.67 4.48
N TYR A 177 2.38 12.97 3.40
CA TYR A 177 2.55 12.07 2.26
C TYR A 177 3.43 10.84 2.57
N TYR A 178 4.20 10.86 3.66
CA TYR A 178 4.98 9.71 4.10
C TYR A 178 4.21 8.79 5.04
N HIS A 179 3.08 9.23 5.57
CA HIS A 179 2.34 8.48 6.59
C HIS A 179 2.05 7.03 6.15
N GLN A 180 1.48 6.83 4.96
CA GLN A 180 1.14 5.50 4.46
C GLN A 180 2.36 4.62 4.22
N ALA A 181 3.47 5.21 3.74
CA ALA A 181 4.72 4.48 3.57
C ALA A 181 5.30 4.01 4.91
N VAL A 182 5.22 4.86 5.94
CA VAL A 182 5.66 4.49 7.30
C VAL A 182 4.79 3.40 7.89
N VAL A 183 3.48 3.41 7.66
CA VAL A 183 2.58 2.31 8.08
C VAL A 183 3.03 0.99 7.46
N GLN A 184 3.27 0.95 6.14
CA GLN A 184 3.75 -0.27 5.47
C GLN A 184 5.10 -0.75 5.99
N LEU A 185 6.07 0.17 6.15
CA LEU A 185 7.38 -0.15 6.71
C LEU A 185 7.29 -0.66 8.15
N ALA A 186 6.46 -0.03 8.98
CA ALA A 186 6.26 -0.44 10.36
C ALA A 186 5.62 -1.84 10.45
N LEU A 187 4.63 -2.16 9.61
CA LEU A 187 4.06 -3.51 9.52
C LEU A 187 5.12 -4.55 9.12
N GLY A 188 6.05 -4.18 8.23
CA GLY A 188 7.18 -5.01 7.83
C GLY A 188 8.11 -5.40 8.98
N TYR A 189 8.20 -4.59 10.04
CA TYR A 189 8.98 -4.89 11.25
C TYR A 189 8.08 -5.15 12.47
N ALA A 190 6.80 -5.41 12.28
CA ALA A 190 5.88 -5.56 13.41
C ALA A 190 6.11 -6.89 14.13
N PRO A 191 6.07 -6.91 15.47
CA PRO A 191 6.21 -8.13 16.25
C PRO A 191 4.97 -9.05 16.14
N PRO A 192 5.06 -10.32 16.57
CA PRO A 192 4.03 -11.33 16.34
C PRO A 192 2.61 -10.98 16.83
N GLU A 193 2.49 -10.09 17.83
CA GLU A 193 1.19 -9.61 18.30
C GLU A 193 0.39 -8.80 17.25
N PHE A 194 1.04 -8.32 16.18
CA PHE A 194 0.39 -7.57 15.08
C PHE A 194 0.03 -8.43 13.86
N ILE A 195 0.09 -9.76 13.96
CA ILE A 195 -0.31 -10.64 12.86
C ILE A 195 -1.73 -10.32 12.34
N PRO A 196 -2.75 -10.09 13.19
CA PRO A 196 -4.08 -9.68 12.72
C PRO A 196 -4.06 -8.40 11.88
N GLU A 197 -3.28 -7.40 12.28
CA GLU A 197 -3.14 -6.12 11.57
C GLU A 197 -2.40 -6.26 10.25
N ILE A 198 -1.32 -7.06 10.20
CA ILE A 198 -0.60 -7.35 8.95
C ILE A 198 -1.54 -8.03 7.94
N VAL A 199 -2.28 -9.04 8.41
CA VAL A 199 -3.18 -9.83 7.58
C VAL A 199 -4.39 -8.99 7.12
N GLY A 200 -4.96 -8.19 8.01
CA GLY A 200 -6.07 -7.29 7.67
C GLY A 200 -5.65 -6.17 6.72
N PHE A 201 -4.46 -5.59 6.91
CA PHE A 201 -3.88 -4.63 5.98
C PHE A 201 -3.67 -5.27 4.61
N ASN A 202 -3.10 -6.48 4.57
CA ASN A 202 -2.90 -7.22 3.32
C ASN A 202 -4.23 -7.47 2.59
N LEU A 203 -5.27 -7.94 3.29
CA LEU A 203 -6.60 -8.12 2.68
C LEU A 203 -7.08 -6.84 2.01
N GLY A 204 -7.03 -5.71 2.71
CA GLY A 204 -7.50 -4.43 2.17
C GLY A 204 -6.65 -3.90 1.03
N TYR A 205 -5.33 -4.06 1.10
CA TYR A 205 -4.40 -3.55 0.08
C TYR A 205 -4.51 -4.33 -1.24
N GLU A 206 -4.67 -5.65 -1.15
CA GLU A 206 -4.75 -6.55 -2.31
C GLU A 206 -6.11 -6.55 -3.01
N GLN A 207 -7.13 -5.85 -2.48
CA GLN A 207 -8.40 -5.70 -3.22
C GLN A 207 -8.24 -4.65 -4.32
N LEU A 208 -8.81 -4.93 -5.50
CA LEU A 208 -8.82 -4.01 -6.64
C LEU A 208 -9.67 -2.75 -6.37
N PRO A 209 -9.06 -1.58 -6.11
CA PRO A 209 -9.82 -0.38 -5.78
C PRO A 209 -10.17 0.40 -7.05
N LEU A 210 -11.36 1.04 -7.09
CA LEU A 210 -11.83 1.80 -8.26
C LEU A 210 -10.81 2.86 -8.72
N HIS A 211 -10.16 3.54 -7.78
CA HIS A 211 -9.24 4.62 -8.12
C HIS A 211 -8.02 4.11 -8.93
N LEU A 212 -7.61 2.85 -8.75
CA LEU A 212 -6.51 2.25 -9.50
C LEU A 212 -6.90 2.07 -10.97
N LEU A 213 -8.11 1.57 -11.22
CA LEU A 213 -8.66 1.39 -12.57
C LEU A 213 -8.75 2.71 -13.34
N ILE A 214 -9.31 3.74 -12.69
CA ILE A 214 -9.44 5.08 -13.30
C ILE A 214 -8.06 5.71 -13.51
N SER A 215 -7.16 5.64 -12.52
CA SER A 215 -5.81 6.22 -12.64
C SER A 215 -5.02 5.56 -13.77
N ASN A 216 -5.07 4.23 -13.89
CA ASN A 216 -4.42 3.50 -14.98
C ASN A 216 -4.96 3.97 -16.35
N TYR A 217 -6.29 4.09 -16.48
CA TYR A 217 -6.93 4.53 -17.71
C TYR A 217 -6.52 5.96 -18.10
N GLU A 218 -6.57 6.90 -17.16
CA GLU A 218 -6.29 8.32 -17.43
C GLU A 218 -4.80 8.61 -17.65
N LEU A 219 -3.90 7.90 -16.97
CA LEU A 219 -2.46 8.00 -17.22
C LEU A 219 -2.13 7.58 -18.66
N ALA A 220 -2.70 6.46 -19.11
CA ALA A 220 -2.53 5.98 -20.48
C ALA A 220 -3.09 6.99 -21.51
N GLU A 221 -4.25 7.59 -21.23
CA GLU A 221 -4.85 8.63 -22.10
C GLU A 221 -3.97 9.89 -22.19
N LEU A 222 -3.24 10.23 -21.12
CA LEU A 222 -2.27 11.32 -21.07
C LEU A 222 -0.91 10.98 -21.70
N GLY A 223 -0.72 9.75 -22.20
CA GLY A 223 0.54 9.29 -22.76
C GLY A 223 1.63 9.02 -21.71
N ILE A 224 1.23 8.79 -20.46
CA ILE A 224 2.12 8.43 -19.35
C ILE A 224 2.13 6.90 -19.22
N ASP A 225 3.32 6.31 -19.05
CA ASP A 225 3.45 4.87 -18.82
C ASP A 225 2.71 4.47 -17.53
N SER A 226 1.71 3.60 -17.67
CA SER A 226 0.87 3.13 -16.58
C SER A 226 1.22 1.70 -16.12
N LYS A 227 2.36 1.14 -16.56
CA LYS A 227 2.77 -0.25 -16.30
C LYS A 227 2.66 -0.66 -14.83
N TYR A 228 3.13 0.18 -13.90
CA TYR A 228 3.00 -0.10 -12.45
C TYR A 228 1.55 -0.30 -12.02
N PHE A 229 0.62 0.55 -12.49
CA PHE A 229 -0.79 0.48 -12.14
C PHE A 229 -1.49 -0.69 -12.84
N ASN A 230 -1.13 -0.96 -14.10
CA ASN A 230 -1.68 -2.08 -14.86
C ASN A 230 -1.26 -3.45 -14.31
N LEU A 231 -0.04 -3.54 -13.75
CA LEU A 231 0.47 -4.73 -13.09
C LEU A 231 -0.46 -5.18 -11.96
N HIS A 232 -0.76 -4.27 -11.02
CA HIS A 232 -1.67 -4.49 -9.89
C HIS A 232 -3.09 -4.88 -10.35
N ILE A 233 -3.62 -4.27 -11.41
CA ILE A 233 -4.91 -4.69 -11.98
C ILE A 233 -4.90 -6.17 -12.43
N THR A 234 -3.74 -6.68 -12.84
CA THR A 234 -3.60 -8.05 -13.37
C THR A 234 -3.37 -9.07 -12.26
N ILE A 235 -2.48 -8.76 -11.31
CA ILE A 235 -2.04 -9.70 -10.29
C ILE A 235 -2.92 -9.66 -9.02
N ASP A 236 -3.61 -8.56 -8.74
CA ASP A 236 -4.48 -8.38 -7.57
C ASP A 236 -5.93 -8.84 -7.84
N ASN A 237 -6.09 -9.84 -8.72
CA ASN A 237 -7.42 -10.32 -9.12
C ASN A 237 -8.02 -11.30 -8.09
N ILE A 238 -9.35 -11.31 -7.99
CA ILE A 238 -10.07 -12.14 -7.00
C ILE A 238 -10.19 -13.62 -7.38
N ASP A 239 -9.90 -13.98 -8.63
CA ASP A 239 -10.06 -15.36 -9.12
C ASP A 239 -8.89 -16.25 -8.72
N ASN A 240 -7.66 -15.74 -8.85
CA ASN A 240 -6.42 -16.47 -8.56
C ASN A 240 -5.23 -15.58 -8.14
N GLY A 241 -5.45 -14.28 -8.05
CA GLY A 241 -4.43 -13.28 -7.74
C GLY A 241 -4.22 -13.07 -6.23
N HIS A 242 -3.59 -11.95 -5.90
CA HIS A 242 -3.28 -11.60 -4.51
C HIS A 242 -4.52 -11.39 -3.65
N ALA A 243 -5.60 -10.82 -4.21
CA ALA A 243 -6.89 -10.72 -3.52
C ALA A 243 -7.40 -12.10 -3.06
N TYR A 244 -7.32 -13.12 -3.94
CA TYR A 244 -7.69 -14.49 -3.60
C TYR A 244 -6.81 -15.08 -2.50
N LYS A 245 -5.49 -14.90 -2.61
CA LYS A 245 -4.52 -15.36 -1.60
C LYS A 245 -4.78 -14.72 -0.24
N ALA A 246 -5.07 -13.42 -0.21
CA ALA A 246 -5.34 -12.68 1.01
C ALA A 246 -6.61 -13.18 1.74
N ILE A 247 -7.67 -13.49 0.99
CA ILE A 247 -8.89 -14.13 1.53
C ILE A 247 -8.55 -15.47 2.19
N LYS A 248 -7.80 -16.33 1.48
CA LYS A 248 -7.41 -17.65 1.98
C LYS A 248 -6.58 -17.57 3.26
N VAL A 249 -5.62 -16.64 3.33
CA VAL A 249 -4.79 -16.43 4.52
C VAL A 249 -5.66 -16.10 5.74
N ILE A 250 -6.64 -15.21 5.58
CA ILE A 250 -7.55 -14.83 6.65
C ILE A 250 -8.38 -16.03 7.12
N GLU A 251 -8.95 -16.79 6.19
CA GLU A 251 -9.73 -17.99 6.51
C GLU A 251 -8.87 -19.04 7.25
N ASP A 252 -7.65 -19.29 6.76
CA ASP A 252 -6.74 -20.25 7.38
C ASP A 252 -6.35 -19.81 8.79
N ILE A 253 -5.99 -18.53 8.99
CA ILE A 253 -5.60 -17.97 10.30
C ILE A 253 -6.77 -18.03 11.28
N TYR A 254 -7.96 -17.60 10.85
CA TYR A 254 -9.16 -17.64 11.68
C TYR A 254 -9.51 -19.08 12.12
N ASN A 255 -9.37 -20.05 11.22
CA ASN A 255 -9.68 -21.45 11.54
C ASN A 255 -8.64 -22.09 12.48
N LYS A 256 -7.37 -21.71 12.36
CA LYS A 256 -6.28 -22.28 13.17
C LYS A 256 -6.18 -21.63 14.56
N TYR A 257 -6.28 -20.32 14.63
CA TYR A 257 -6.09 -19.55 15.86
C TYR A 257 -7.44 -19.10 16.39
N ARG A 258 -7.75 -19.48 17.63
CA ARG A 258 -8.94 -19.01 18.33
C ARG A 258 -8.62 -17.72 19.07
N ASP A 259 -9.64 -16.90 19.28
CA ASP A 259 -9.57 -15.78 20.20
C ASP A 259 -9.09 -16.26 21.57
N LYS A 260 -8.30 -15.42 22.25
CA LYS A 260 -7.98 -15.64 23.65
C LYS A 260 -9.28 -15.50 24.45
N GLU A 261 -9.63 -16.53 25.21
CA GLU A 261 -10.69 -16.47 26.24
C GLU A 261 -10.43 -15.34 27.25
#